data_AF-A0A7S2WI84-F1
#
_entry.id   AF-A0A7S2WI84-F1
#
_cell.length_a   1.000
_cell.length_b   1.000
_cell.length_c   1.000
_cell.angle_alpha   90.00
_cell.angle_beta   90.00
_cell.angle_gamma   90.00
#
_symmetry.space_group_name_H-M   'P 1'
#
loop_
_entity.id
_entity.type
_entity.pdbx_description
1 polymer ?
#
loop_
_entity_poly.entity_id
_entity_poly.type
_entity_poly.pdbx_seq_one_letter_code
_entity_poly.pdbx_strand_id
1 'polypeptide(L)'
;PVGHFCVAGIKAACAPGTYGSEPGLTSATCTSPCPQGHFCPEASVLPTTCPPGSFGNASGLTSAECAGSCQPGYYCPEASTSATQVPCRPGRFCAMPGLESDLGNGDDNLCSQGYYCPPASTSPQQMPCGASDVYCPPGSALPTKVSLGYYTTGPASKPGEFQSLADAATRDSQEACEEATYCVDGVKTACPPGTFGATRALSSSSCSGLCAPGYYCPLMSNNSQQRACGSVDVFCPLGSVVPTQVSPGNYTTGGAPHTRHAEQLCEPGHYCAGGLRRACRAGVYGSTYGLRSSDCSGACAPGYYCPEESVSATQFTCEAGRWSAAGAGTPLCSGLCLAGDYCPAGSDVPNKRECGSETLYCPVGSPKPFNVSRGYYSTGQNPRRRTGQVACNEQHTPPAGADRRISVCPSTTAPLQGPHAWYDEVIEWGETSRTVDDQGLYIEDV
;
A
#
# COMPACT_ATOMS: atom_id res chain seq x y z
N PRO A 1 -84.71 -53.22 -2.97
CA PRO A 1 -83.91 -52.47 -1.97
C PRO A 1 -82.85 -51.67 -2.71
N VAL A 2 -82.15 -50.74 -2.04
CA VAL A 2 -80.96 -50.09 -2.60
C VAL A 2 -79.90 -51.12 -3.04
N GLY A 3 -79.05 -50.75 -3.99
CA GLY A 3 -78.04 -51.62 -4.61
C GLY A 3 -78.60 -52.74 -5.49
N HIS A 4 -79.91 -52.76 -5.76
CA HIS A 4 -80.59 -53.79 -6.55
C HIS A 4 -81.66 -53.18 -7.46
N PHE A 5 -81.93 -53.85 -8.58
CA PHE A 5 -82.98 -53.48 -9.52
C PHE A 5 -83.91 -54.69 -9.80
N CYS A 6 -85.09 -54.42 -10.33
CA CYS A 6 -86.07 -55.45 -10.69
C CYS A 6 -86.49 -55.33 -12.16
N VAL A 7 -86.30 -56.41 -12.93
CA VAL A 7 -86.83 -56.52 -14.31
C VAL A 7 -87.68 -57.78 -14.38
N ALA A 8 -88.92 -57.65 -14.88
CA ALA A 8 -89.89 -58.75 -15.00
C ALA A 8 -90.13 -59.55 -13.69
N GLY A 9 -90.06 -58.88 -12.52
CA GLY A 9 -90.27 -59.51 -11.21
C GLY A 9 -89.06 -60.24 -10.63
N ILE A 10 -87.91 -60.26 -11.33
CA ILE A 10 -86.67 -60.86 -10.85
C ILE A 10 -85.80 -59.76 -10.22
N LYS A 11 -85.45 -59.94 -8.94
CA LYS A 11 -84.51 -59.06 -8.22
C LYS A 11 -83.08 -59.43 -8.64
N ALA A 12 -82.33 -58.44 -9.12
CA ALA A 12 -80.91 -58.57 -9.44
C ALA A 12 -80.10 -57.49 -8.69
N ALA A 13 -78.85 -57.82 -8.34
CA ALA A 13 -77.90 -56.83 -7.82
C ALA A 13 -77.46 -55.88 -8.93
N CYS A 14 -77.15 -54.63 -8.59
CA CYS A 14 -76.44 -53.75 -9.50
C CYS A 14 -75.11 -54.38 -9.89
N ALA A 15 -74.82 -54.43 -11.19
CA ALA A 15 -73.58 -54.99 -11.70
C ALA A 15 -72.38 -54.18 -11.18
N PRO A 16 -71.20 -54.81 -10.99
CA PRO A 16 -69.97 -54.08 -10.69
C PRO A 16 -69.76 -52.91 -11.65
N GLY A 17 -69.31 -51.77 -11.13
CA GLY A 17 -69.15 -50.54 -11.90
C GLY A 17 -70.42 -49.68 -11.98
N THR A 18 -71.53 -50.10 -11.37
CA THR A 18 -72.75 -49.28 -11.20
C THR A 18 -73.18 -49.25 -9.74
N TYR A 19 -73.90 -48.21 -9.32
CA TYR A 19 -74.48 -48.12 -7.98
C TYR A 19 -75.98 -47.84 -8.02
N GLY A 20 -76.68 -48.23 -6.95
CA GLY A 20 -78.11 -48.02 -6.80
C GLY A 20 -78.44 -47.31 -5.49
N SER A 21 -78.45 -45.97 -5.51
CA SER A 21 -78.71 -45.14 -4.33
C SER A 21 -80.18 -45.13 -3.88
N GLU A 22 -81.10 -45.43 -4.80
CA GLU A 22 -82.54 -45.41 -4.56
C GLU A 22 -83.15 -46.82 -4.58
N PRO A 23 -84.21 -47.08 -3.79
CA PRO A 23 -84.98 -48.31 -3.90
C PRO A 23 -85.88 -48.30 -5.15
N GLY A 24 -86.26 -49.48 -5.64
CA GLY A 24 -87.26 -49.61 -6.71
C GLY A 24 -86.72 -49.38 -8.13
N LEU A 25 -85.41 -49.45 -8.34
CA LEU A 25 -84.79 -49.36 -9.66
C LEU A 25 -85.32 -50.46 -10.60
N THR A 26 -85.59 -50.10 -11.85
CA THR A 26 -86.14 -51.00 -12.88
C THR A 26 -85.20 -51.25 -14.06
N SER A 27 -83.98 -50.72 -14.01
CA SER A 27 -82.99 -50.81 -15.08
C SER A 27 -81.71 -51.50 -14.61
N ALA A 28 -81.09 -52.29 -15.49
CA ALA A 28 -79.79 -52.92 -15.27
C ALA A 28 -78.63 -51.91 -15.19
N THR A 29 -78.84 -50.66 -15.60
CA THR A 29 -77.89 -49.56 -15.42
C THR A 29 -77.91 -48.97 -14.00
N CYS A 30 -78.81 -49.46 -13.14
CA CYS A 30 -79.08 -48.91 -11.81
C CYS A 30 -79.24 -47.37 -11.82
N THR A 31 -78.73 -46.66 -10.81
CA THR A 31 -78.80 -45.19 -10.77
C THR A 31 -77.87 -44.59 -11.83
N SER A 32 -76.59 -45.00 -11.84
CA SER A 32 -75.57 -44.48 -12.76
C SER A 32 -74.32 -45.37 -12.73
N PRO A 33 -73.46 -45.33 -13.77
CA PRO A 33 -72.08 -45.78 -13.66
C PRO A 33 -71.35 -45.13 -12.49
N CYS A 34 -70.41 -45.85 -11.90
CA CYS A 34 -69.54 -45.33 -10.86
C CYS A 34 -68.74 -44.12 -11.39
N PRO A 35 -68.75 -42.96 -10.73
CA PRO A 35 -68.02 -41.79 -11.21
C PRO A 35 -66.49 -41.99 -11.12
N GLN A 36 -65.73 -41.14 -11.83
CA GLN A 36 -64.27 -41.09 -11.69
C GLN A 36 -63.85 -40.85 -10.22
N GLY A 37 -62.69 -41.37 -9.85
CA GLY A 37 -62.19 -41.35 -8.48
C GLY A 37 -62.92 -42.31 -7.53
N HIS A 38 -63.84 -43.14 -8.03
CA HIS A 38 -64.63 -44.08 -7.24
C HIS A 38 -64.72 -45.46 -7.89
N PHE A 39 -64.92 -46.49 -7.07
CA PHE A 39 -65.20 -47.85 -7.51
C PHE A 39 -66.47 -48.40 -6.85
N CYS A 40 -67.16 -49.29 -7.55
CA CYS A 40 -68.44 -49.84 -7.15
C CYS A 40 -68.38 -51.38 -7.29
N PRO A 41 -68.15 -52.13 -6.20
CA PRO A 41 -68.32 -53.59 -6.22
C PRO A 41 -69.80 -53.98 -6.46
N GLU A 42 -70.06 -55.27 -6.63
CA GLU A 42 -71.44 -55.77 -6.83
C GLU A 42 -72.39 -55.29 -5.71
N ALA A 43 -73.62 -54.95 -6.10
CA ALA A 43 -74.67 -54.46 -5.20
C ALA A 43 -74.33 -53.16 -4.44
N SER A 44 -73.43 -52.32 -4.97
CA SER A 44 -73.08 -51.02 -4.38
C SER A 44 -74.29 -50.10 -4.23
N VAL A 45 -74.48 -49.55 -3.03
CA VAL A 45 -75.52 -48.56 -2.73
C VAL A 45 -75.05 -47.15 -3.09
N LEU A 46 -73.80 -46.82 -2.76
CA LEU A 46 -73.15 -45.56 -3.09
C LEU A 46 -71.76 -45.85 -3.67
N PRO A 47 -71.19 -44.93 -4.47
CA PRO A 47 -69.79 -45.03 -4.91
C PRO A 47 -68.81 -44.99 -3.73
N THR A 48 -67.81 -45.87 -3.73
CA THR A 48 -66.71 -45.86 -2.76
C THR A 48 -65.52 -45.14 -3.37
N THR A 49 -64.90 -44.21 -2.66
CA THR A 49 -63.71 -43.49 -3.16
C THR A 49 -62.55 -44.45 -3.41
N CYS A 50 -61.77 -44.20 -4.45
CA CYS A 50 -60.49 -44.86 -4.64
C CYS A 50 -59.60 -44.60 -3.42
N PRO A 51 -58.94 -45.63 -2.87
CA PRO A 51 -58.09 -45.46 -1.70
C PRO A 51 -56.93 -44.51 -2.01
N PRO A 52 -56.39 -43.81 -1.01
CA PRO A 52 -55.16 -43.03 -1.17
C PRO A 52 -54.05 -43.84 -1.84
N GLY A 53 -53.19 -43.18 -2.59
CA GLY A 53 -52.14 -43.83 -3.38
C GLY A 53 -52.64 -44.46 -4.69
N SER A 54 -53.95 -44.51 -4.93
CA SER A 54 -54.53 -44.93 -6.21
C SER A 54 -55.33 -43.81 -6.89
N PHE A 55 -55.63 -43.96 -8.17
CA PHE A 55 -56.46 -43.01 -8.91
C PHE A 55 -57.50 -43.73 -9.76
N GLY A 56 -58.62 -43.06 -10.03
CA GLY A 56 -59.69 -43.55 -10.90
C GLY A 56 -59.95 -42.60 -12.06
N ASN A 57 -59.26 -42.79 -13.19
CA ASN A 57 -59.40 -41.92 -14.38
C ASN A 57 -60.59 -42.27 -15.28
N ALA A 58 -61.33 -43.33 -14.99
CA ALA A 58 -62.46 -43.81 -15.76
C ALA A 58 -63.70 -43.98 -14.88
N SER A 59 -64.89 -43.85 -15.48
CA SER A 59 -66.14 -44.25 -14.84
C SER A 59 -66.32 -45.77 -14.92
N GLY A 60 -67.09 -46.33 -13.99
CA GLY A 60 -67.44 -47.75 -13.99
C GLY A 60 -66.39 -48.68 -13.39
N LEU A 61 -65.46 -48.15 -12.58
CA LEU A 61 -64.46 -48.97 -11.89
C LEU A 61 -65.14 -49.89 -10.87
N THR A 62 -64.61 -51.10 -10.75
CA THR A 62 -65.28 -52.21 -10.04
C THR A 62 -64.58 -52.60 -8.74
N SER A 63 -63.33 -52.21 -8.54
CA SER A 63 -62.50 -52.68 -7.43
C SER A 63 -61.59 -51.59 -6.86
N ALA A 64 -61.04 -51.84 -5.68
CA ALA A 64 -60.22 -50.89 -4.92
C ALA A 64 -58.85 -50.60 -5.55
N GLU A 65 -58.40 -51.42 -6.50
CA GLU A 65 -57.22 -51.12 -7.34
C GLU A 65 -57.48 -49.92 -8.27
N CYS A 66 -58.75 -49.53 -8.45
CA CYS A 66 -59.19 -48.45 -9.33
C CYS A 66 -58.54 -48.56 -10.73
N ALA A 67 -57.95 -47.47 -11.25
CA ALA A 67 -57.23 -47.50 -12.51
C ALA A 67 -55.72 -47.82 -12.35
N GLY A 68 -55.22 -47.86 -11.11
CA GLY A 68 -53.83 -48.11 -10.79
C GLY A 68 -53.29 -47.18 -9.70
N SER A 69 -52.01 -47.35 -9.40
CA SER A 69 -51.28 -46.57 -8.40
C SER A 69 -50.80 -45.22 -8.93
N CYS A 70 -50.64 -44.26 -8.03
CA CYS A 70 -50.02 -42.98 -8.33
C CYS A 70 -48.59 -43.16 -8.89
N GLN A 71 -48.18 -42.28 -9.81
CA GLN A 71 -46.84 -42.33 -10.40
C GLN A 71 -45.77 -41.76 -9.45
N PRO A 72 -44.51 -42.23 -9.53
CA PRO A 72 -43.39 -41.59 -8.86
C PRO A 72 -43.34 -40.08 -9.17
N GLY A 73 -42.96 -39.29 -8.17
CA GLY A 73 -42.97 -37.83 -8.23
C GLY A 73 -44.30 -37.22 -7.80
N TYR A 74 -45.35 -38.04 -7.64
CA TYR A 74 -46.69 -37.59 -7.28
C TYR A 74 -47.27 -38.43 -6.15
N TYR A 75 -48.25 -37.85 -5.46
CA TYR A 75 -49.09 -38.56 -4.52
C TYR A 75 -50.57 -38.32 -4.84
N CYS A 76 -51.38 -39.28 -4.45
CA CYS A 76 -52.80 -39.34 -4.79
C CYS A 76 -53.61 -39.37 -3.48
N PRO A 77 -54.21 -38.23 -3.06
CA PRO A 77 -55.22 -38.22 -2.00
C PRO A 77 -56.45 -39.06 -2.36
N GLU A 78 -57.36 -39.24 -1.40
CA GLU A 78 -58.65 -39.90 -1.66
C GLU A 78 -59.39 -39.29 -2.85
N ALA A 79 -60.06 -40.15 -3.63
CA ALA A 79 -60.82 -39.77 -4.82
C ALA A 79 -60.00 -39.12 -5.96
N SER A 80 -58.68 -39.33 -6.00
CA SER A 80 -57.83 -38.87 -7.10
C SER A 80 -58.29 -39.41 -8.45
N THR A 81 -58.25 -38.58 -9.49
CA THR A 81 -58.67 -38.96 -10.85
C THR A 81 -57.49 -39.05 -11.83
N SER A 82 -56.30 -38.65 -11.42
CA SER A 82 -55.06 -38.72 -12.20
C SER A 82 -53.94 -39.40 -11.44
N ALA A 83 -53.11 -40.16 -12.15
CA ALA A 83 -51.88 -40.74 -11.61
C ALA A 83 -50.83 -39.68 -11.19
N THR A 84 -51.02 -38.43 -11.62
CA THR A 84 -50.18 -37.26 -11.35
C THR A 84 -50.95 -36.16 -10.59
N GLN A 85 -51.92 -36.54 -9.77
CA GLN A 85 -52.87 -35.63 -9.11
C GLN A 85 -52.17 -34.47 -8.38
N VAL A 86 -51.19 -34.78 -7.52
CA VAL A 86 -50.46 -33.77 -6.75
C VAL A 86 -48.95 -34.04 -6.83
N PRO A 87 -48.15 -33.10 -7.34
CA PRO A 87 -46.70 -33.26 -7.37
C PRO A 87 -46.13 -33.19 -5.95
N CYS A 88 -45.06 -33.95 -5.71
CA CYS A 88 -44.33 -33.82 -4.46
C CYS A 88 -43.70 -32.44 -4.32
N ARG A 89 -43.67 -31.95 -3.08
CA ARG A 89 -43.25 -30.58 -2.76
C ARG A 89 -41.79 -30.37 -3.18
N PRO A 90 -41.44 -29.19 -3.72
CA PRO A 90 -40.07 -28.90 -4.10
C PRO A 90 -39.16 -28.93 -2.86
N GLY A 91 -37.90 -29.33 -3.07
CA GLY A 91 -36.95 -29.66 -2.00
C GLY A 91 -37.08 -31.09 -1.47
N ARG A 92 -38.09 -31.84 -1.92
CA ARG A 92 -38.28 -33.25 -1.61
C ARG A 92 -38.47 -34.08 -2.89
N PHE A 93 -38.36 -35.40 -2.76
CA PHE A 93 -38.55 -36.33 -3.86
C PHE A 93 -39.48 -37.49 -3.47
N CYS A 94 -40.10 -38.11 -4.47
CA CYS A 94 -41.02 -39.22 -4.32
C CYS A 94 -40.64 -40.34 -5.27
N ALA A 95 -39.81 -41.28 -4.81
CA ALA A 95 -39.25 -42.33 -5.66
C ALA A 95 -40.24 -43.47 -5.95
N MET A 96 -41.16 -43.75 -5.03
CA MET A 96 -42.05 -44.90 -5.10
C MET A 96 -43.41 -44.53 -5.71
N PRO A 97 -44.04 -45.43 -6.49
CA PRO A 97 -45.43 -45.29 -6.88
C PRO A 97 -46.36 -45.54 -5.68
N GLY A 98 -47.62 -45.15 -5.81
CA GLY A 98 -48.65 -45.48 -4.82
C GLY A 98 -48.63 -44.61 -3.55
N LEU A 99 -47.98 -43.43 -3.60
CA LEU A 99 -47.89 -42.55 -2.43
C LEU A 99 -49.22 -41.87 -2.12
N GLU A 100 -49.59 -41.92 -0.85
CA GLU A 100 -50.81 -41.31 -0.31
C GLU A 100 -50.60 -39.83 0.07
N SER A 101 -49.37 -39.45 0.41
CA SER A 101 -48.97 -38.10 0.81
C SER A 101 -47.52 -37.80 0.40
N ASP A 102 -47.11 -36.53 0.56
CA ASP A 102 -45.77 -36.06 0.21
C ASP A 102 -44.67 -36.46 1.23
N LEU A 103 -45.04 -37.01 2.38
CA LEU A 103 -44.10 -37.43 3.45
C LEU A 103 -43.67 -38.89 3.36
N GLY A 104 -44.17 -39.66 2.37
CA GLY A 104 -43.84 -41.07 2.22
C GLY A 104 -44.08 -41.92 3.49
N ASN A 105 -43.47 -43.11 3.53
CA ASN A 105 -43.56 -44.07 4.64
C ASN A 105 -42.57 -43.77 5.80
N GLY A 106 -42.30 -42.49 6.10
CA GLY A 106 -41.58 -42.09 7.33
C GLY A 106 -40.14 -41.59 7.19
N ASP A 107 -39.59 -41.46 5.97
CA ASP A 107 -38.30 -40.77 5.72
C ASP A 107 -38.54 -39.34 5.22
N ASP A 108 -37.70 -38.39 5.64
CA ASP A 108 -37.86 -36.98 5.31
C ASP A 108 -37.75 -36.66 3.79
N ASN A 109 -37.39 -37.62 2.94
CA ASN A 109 -37.40 -37.48 1.47
C ASN A 109 -36.75 -36.18 0.95
N LEU A 110 -35.78 -35.64 1.70
CA LEU A 110 -35.12 -34.38 1.37
C LEU A 110 -34.21 -34.57 0.16
N CYS A 111 -34.12 -33.53 -0.67
CA CYS A 111 -33.10 -33.47 -1.69
C CYS A 111 -31.70 -33.59 -1.05
N SER A 112 -30.81 -34.35 -1.69
CA SER A 112 -29.42 -34.45 -1.25
C SER A 112 -28.73 -33.09 -1.37
N GLN A 113 -27.82 -32.81 -0.45
CA GLN A 113 -26.94 -31.65 -0.55
C GLN A 113 -26.15 -31.66 -1.88
N GLY A 114 -25.90 -30.50 -2.46
CA GLY A 114 -25.29 -30.36 -3.79
C GLY A 114 -26.25 -30.66 -4.95
N TYR A 115 -27.53 -30.89 -4.66
CA TYR A 115 -28.60 -31.08 -5.63
C TYR A 115 -29.83 -30.24 -5.25
N TYR A 116 -30.69 -29.96 -6.21
CA TYR A 116 -32.00 -29.37 -5.97
C TYR A 116 -33.12 -30.19 -6.63
N CYS A 117 -34.29 -30.15 -6.01
CA CYS A 117 -35.43 -30.97 -6.37
C CYS A 117 -36.62 -30.05 -6.69
N PRO A 118 -36.91 -29.79 -7.99
CA PRO A 118 -38.14 -29.13 -8.42
C PRO A 118 -39.41 -29.94 -8.04
N PRO A 119 -40.62 -29.37 -8.22
CA PRO A 119 -41.85 -30.14 -8.06
C PRO A 119 -41.84 -31.42 -8.90
N ALA A 120 -42.41 -32.50 -8.36
CA ALA A 120 -42.44 -33.83 -8.96
C ALA A 120 -41.09 -34.54 -9.14
N SER A 121 -40.08 -34.21 -8.33
CA SER A 121 -38.81 -34.92 -8.30
C SER A 121 -38.98 -36.37 -7.84
N THR A 122 -38.25 -37.29 -8.47
CA THR A 122 -38.29 -38.74 -8.17
C THR A 122 -37.00 -39.25 -7.53
N SER A 123 -35.95 -38.43 -7.52
CA SER A 123 -34.63 -38.76 -6.98
C SER A 123 -34.15 -37.69 -6.01
N PRO A 124 -33.45 -38.06 -4.93
CA PRO A 124 -32.78 -37.08 -4.06
C PRO A 124 -31.67 -36.31 -4.78
N GLN A 125 -31.20 -36.78 -5.93
CA GLN A 125 -30.17 -36.15 -6.76
C GLN A 125 -30.74 -35.70 -8.11
N GLN A 126 -31.99 -35.21 -8.12
CA GLN A 126 -32.75 -34.91 -9.33
C GLN A 126 -32.01 -33.96 -10.29
N MET A 127 -31.51 -32.83 -9.78
CA MET A 127 -30.76 -31.84 -10.55
C MET A 127 -29.49 -31.44 -9.80
N PRO A 128 -28.30 -31.52 -10.42
CA PRO A 128 -27.07 -31.06 -9.78
C PRO A 128 -27.14 -29.55 -9.52
N CYS A 129 -26.58 -29.14 -8.39
CA CYS A 129 -26.54 -27.77 -7.94
C CYS A 129 -25.13 -27.38 -7.55
N GLY A 130 -24.59 -26.41 -8.26
CA GLY A 130 -23.33 -25.82 -7.94
C GLY A 130 -22.89 -24.93 -9.08
N ALA A 131 -22.40 -23.76 -8.72
CA ALA A 131 -21.53 -22.94 -9.52
C ALA A 131 -20.66 -22.15 -8.54
N SER A 132 -19.81 -21.26 -9.02
CA SER A 132 -19.08 -20.38 -8.10
C SER A 132 -20.03 -19.58 -7.21
N ASP A 133 -21.15 -19.09 -7.75
CA ASP A 133 -22.06 -18.14 -7.11
C ASP A 133 -23.34 -18.75 -6.49
N VAL A 134 -23.51 -20.08 -6.56
CA VAL A 134 -24.66 -20.77 -5.97
C VAL A 134 -24.28 -22.08 -5.28
N TYR A 135 -25.06 -22.46 -4.27
CA TYR A 135 -24.92 -23.71 -3.53
C TYR A 135 -26.29 -24.28 -3.13
N CYS A 136 -26.35 -25.56 -2.77
CA CYS A 136 -27.58 -26.22 -2.33
C CYS A 136 -27.39 -27.06 -1.06
N PRO A 137 -27.86 -26.58 0.11
CA PRO A 137 -27.95 -27.41 1.31
C PRO A 137 -29.01 -28.53 1.15
N PRO A 138 -29.08 -29.52 2.06
CA PRO A 138 -30.13 -30.54 2.06
C PRO A 138 -31.53 -29.93 1.97
N GLY A 139 -32.39 -30.51 1.14
CA GLY A 139 -33.76 -30.05 0.95
C GLY A 139 -33.94 -28.86 0.01
N SER A 140 -32.93 -28.51 -0.79
CA SER A 140 -33.00 -27.38 -1.71
C SER A 140 -34.04 -27.60 -2.82
N ALA A 141 -34.97 -26.67 -2.94
CA ALA A 141 -35.95 -26.60 -4.03
C ALA A 141 -35.37 -25.97 -5.31
N LEU A 142 -34.44 -25.03 -5.13
CA LEU A 142 -33.77 -24.23 -6.15
C LEU A 142 -32.36 -23.88 -5.67
N PRO A 143 -31.43 -23.49 -6.57
CA PRO A 143 -30.10 -23.00 -6.17
C PRO A 143 -30.16 -21.77 -5.26
N THR A 144 -29.39 -21.78 -4.18
CA THR A 144 -29.26 -20.64 -3.26
C THR A 144 -28.09 -19.78 -3.68
N LYS A 145 -28.32 -18.48 -3.90
CA LYS A 145 -27.26 -17.52 -4.23
C LYS A 145 -26.32 -17.32 -3.04
N VAL A 146 -25.03 -17.28 -3.31
CA VAL A 146 -24.00 -17.01 -2.31
C VAL A 146 -24.12 -15.59 -1.74
N SER A 147 -23.81 -15.44 -0.46
CA SER A 147 -23.78 -14.14 0.22
C SER A 147 -22.54 -13.33 -0.20
N LEU A 148 -22.63 -12.00 -0.15
CA LEU A 148 -21.46 -11.13 -0.39
C LEU A 148 -20.35 -11.41 0.63
N GLY A 149 -19.12 -11.60 0.16
CA GLY A 149 -17.98 -11.92 1.04
C GLY A 149 -17.88 -13.40 1.42
N TYR A 150 -18.71 -14.26 0.82
CA TYR A 150 -18.67 -15.70 1.04
C TYR A 150 -18.26 -16.43 -0.24
N TYR A 151 -17.65 -17.60 -0.08
CA TYR A 151 -17.34 -18.53 -1.16
C TYR A 151 -18.10 -19.83 -0.98
N THR A 152 -18.44 -20.49 -2.08
CA THR A 152 -19.15 -21.77 -2.04
C THR A 152 -18.21 -22.94 -1.72
N THR A 153 -18.69 -23.89 -0.95
CA THR A 153 -17.96 -25.08 -0.50
C THR A 153 -18.70 -26.37 -0.89
N GLY A 154 -17.97 -27.48 -0.87
CA GLY A 154 -18.49 -28.79 -1.26
C GLY A 154 -17.53 -29.92 -0.86
N PRO A 155 -17.78 -31.16 -1.31
CA PRO A 155 -17.00 -32.33 -0.89
C PRO A 155 -15.49 -32.23 -1.11
N ALA A 156 -15.03 -31.61 -2.21
CA ALA A 156 -13.61 -31.39 -2.49
C ALA A 156 -13.10 -29.97 -2.12
N SER A 157 -13.99 -28.99 -1.99
CA SER A 157 -13.71 -27.58 -1.73
C SER A 157 -13.90 -27.31 -0.24
N LYS A 158 -12.91 -27.74 0.54
CA LYS A 158 -12.94 -27.66 1.99
C LYS A 158 -12.80 -26.22 2.51
N PRO A 159 -13.40 -25.89 3.66
CA PRO A 159 -13.16 -24.62 4.34
C PRO A 159 -11.67 -24.38 4.58
N GLY A 160 -11.22 -23.14 4.36
CA GLY A 160 -9.82 -22.75 4.49
C GLY A 160 -8.97 -22.97 3.23
N GLU A 161 -9.37 -23.87 2.34
CA GLU A 161 -8.66 -24.15 1.08
C GLU A 161 -9.17 -23.30 -0.08
N PHE A 162 -8.42 -23.24 -1.18
CA PHE A 162 -8.94 -22.67 -2.43
C PHE A 162 -9.87 -23.67 -3.09
N GLN A 163 -10.93 -23.15 -3.70
CA GLN A 163 -12.00 -23.99 -4.23
C GLN A 163 -11.51 -24.87 -5.37
N SER A 164 -12.01 -26.11 -5.40
CA SER A 164 -11.69 -27.08 -6.43
C SER A 164 -12.69 -26.99 -7.59
N LEU A 165 -12.21 -27.24 -8.81
CA LEU A 165 -13.08 -27.43 -9.98
C LEU A 165 -13.86 -28.74 -9.91
N ALA A 166 -13.48 -29.68 -9.03
CA ALA A 166 -14.17 -30.95 -8.87
C ALA A 166 -15.62 -30.81 -8.37
N ASP A 167 -15.91 -29.79 -7.54
CA ASP A 167 -17.27 -29.53 -7.06
C ASP A 167 -18.00 -28.46 -7.87
N ALA A 168 -17.52 -28.10 -9.06
CA ALA A 168 -18.10 -26.99 -9.82
C ALA A 168 -19.62 -27.12 -10.00
N ALA A 169 -20.17 -28.34 -10.02
CA ALA A 169 -21.59 -28.63 -10.23
C ALA A 169 -22.34 -29.17 -8.98
N THR A 170 -21.69 -29.33 -7.82
CA THR A 170 -22.28 -29.99 -6.64
C THR A 170 -21.88 -29.31 -5.32
N ARG A 171 -21.90 -27.97 -5.29
CA ARG A 171 -21.61 -27.17 -4.08
C ARG A 171 -22.81 -27.17 -3.16
N ASP A 172 -22.57 -27.39 -1.87
CA ASP A 172 -23.62 -27.62 -0.88
C ASP A 172 -23.70 -26.58 0.24
N SER A 173 -22.67 -25.75 0.37
CA SER A 173 -22.53 -24.82 1.48
C SER A 173 -21.81 -23.55 1.03
N GLN A 174 -21.72 -22.58 1.93
CA GLN A 174 -20.89 -21.40 1.77
C GLN A 174 -20.12 -21.10 3.05
N GLU A 175 -18.96 -20.48 2.91
CA GLU A 175 -18.10 -20.06 4.01
C GLU A 175 -17.68 -18.60 3.85
N ALA A 176 -17.53 -17.90 4.97
CA ALA A 176 -17.05 -16.53 4.95
C ALA A 176 -15.58 -16.50 4.53
N CYS A 177 -15.21 -15.57 3.65
CA CYS A 177 -13.80 -15.35 3.36
C CYS A 177 -13.03 -15.05 4.65
N GLU A 178 -11.92 -15.74 4.86
CA GLU A 178 -11.06 -15.52 6.01
C GLU A 178 -10.22 -14.25 5.83
N GLU A 179 -9.55 -13.81 6.90
CA GLU A 179 -8.57 -12.72 6.81
C GLU A 179 -7.52 -13.00 5.72
N ALA A 180 -6.93 -11.94 5.16
CA ALA A 180 -6.04 -11.97 4.00
C ALA A 180 -6.68 -12.48 2.69
N THR A 181 -7.99 -12.73 2.65
CA THR A 181 -8.72 -13.13 1.45
C THR A 181 -9.99 -12.30 1.24
N TYR A 182 -10.52 -12.31 0.03
CA TYR A 182 -11.79 -11.69 -0.33
C TYR A 182 -12.56 -12.58 -1.31
N CYS A 183 -13.87 -12.45 -1.30
CA CYS A 183 -14.79 -13.33 -2.00
C CYS A 183 -15.74 -12.53 -2.89
N VAL A 184 -15.67 -12.77 -4.21
CA VAL A 184 -16.55 -12.14 -5.20
C VAL A 184 -17.20 -13.25 -6.02
N ASP A 185 -18.52 -13.15 -6.22
CA ASP A 185 -19.33 -14.14 -6.95
C ASP A 185 -19.07 -15.59 -6.49
N GLY A 186 -18.91 -15.73 -5.18
CA GLY A 186 -18.69 -16.99 -4.50
C GLY A 186 -17.32 -17.63 -4.74
N VAL A 187 -16.35 -16.87 -5.26
CA VAL A 187 -14.97 -17.30 -5.47
C VAL A 187 -14.04 -16.70 -4.42
N LYS A 188 -13.33 -17.56 -3.68
CA LYS A 188 -12.30 -17.13 -2.72
C LYS A 188 -11.01 -16.75 -3.42
N THR A 189 -10.51 -15.55 -3.16
CA THR A 189 -9.28 -15.02 -3.75
C THR A 189 -8.39 -14.40 -2.68
N ALA A 190 -7.08 -14.59 -2.78
CA ALA A 190 -6.12 -13.93 -1.90
C ALA A 190 -6.13 -12.40 -2.12
N CYS A 191 -6.00 -11.62 -1.04
CA CYS A 191 -5.79 -10.18 -1.17
C CYS A 191 -4.54 -9.90 -2.02
N PRO A 192 -4.66 -9.07 -3.08
CA PRO A 192 -3.55 -8.82 -3.99
C PRO A 192 -2.40 -8.12 -3.28
N PRO A 193 -1.15 -8.28 -3.75
CA PRO A 193 -0.01 -7.56 -3.21
C PRO A 193 -0.27 -6.05 -3.18
N GLY A 194 0.19 -5.38 -2.12
CA GLY A 194 -0.04 -3.96 -1.89
C GLY A 194 -1.35 -3.65 -1.16
N THR A 195 -2.21 -4.66 -0.94
CA THR A 195 -3.41 -4.56 -0.10
C THR A 195 -3.30 -5.50 1.10
N PHE A 196 -4.18 -5.31 2.09
CA PHE A 196 -4.31 -6.22 3.23
C PHE A 196 -5.79 -6.49 3.56
N GLY A 197 -6.08 -7.68 4.10
CA GLY A 197 -7.42 -8.05 4.57
C GLY A 197 -7.44 -8.32 6.07
N ALA A 198 -7.80 -7.33 6.88
CA ALA A 198 -7.83 -7.43 8.34
C ALA A 198 -9.15 -7.96 8.91
N THR A 199 -10.18 -8.10 8.07
CA THR A 199 -11.52 -8.55 8.48
C THR A 199 -11.96 -9.75 7.66
N ARG A 200 -12.84 -10.57 8.24
CA ARG A 200 -13.51 -11.65 7.52
C ARG A 200 -14.60 -11.11 6.59
N ALA A 201 -15.05 -11.96 5.66
CA ALA A 201 -16.13 -11.71 4.71
C ALA A 201 -15.90 -10.48 3.80
N LEU A 202 -14.64 -10.22 3.43
CA LEU A 202 -14.34 -9.17 2.45
C LEU A 202 -14.89 -9.54 1.07
N SER A 203 -15.44 -8.57 0.36
CA SER A 203 -16.15 -8.77 -0.91
C SER A 203 -15.59 -7.93 -2.06
N SER A 204 -14.35 -7.46 -1.93
CA SER A 204 -13.69 -6.60 -2.92
C SER A 204 -12.20 -6.87 -2.97
N SER A 205 -11.61 -6.73 -4.16
CA SER A 205 -10.17 -6.83 -4.39
C SER A 205 -9.36 -5.70 -3.74
N SER A 206 -10.03 -4.63 -3.28
CA SER A 206 -9.42 -3.62 -2.40
C SER A 206 -9.19 -4.13 -0.97
N CYS A 207 -9.73 -5.32 -0.64
CA CYS A 207 -9.70 -5.91 0.70
C CYS A 207 -10.11 -4.91 1.79
N SER A 208 -9.33 -4.80 2.87
CA SER A 208 -9.54 -3.77 3.91
C SER A 208 -8.89 -2.44 3.55
N GLY A 209 -7.99 -2.41 2.56
CA GLY A 209 -7.31 -1.21 2.09
C GLY A 209 -5.90 -1.45 1.57
N LEU A 210 -5.21 -0.36 1.24
CA LEU A 210 -3.82 -0.35 0.80
C LEU A 210 -2.85 -0.52 1.98
N CYS A 211 -1.70 -1.12 1.71
CA CYS A 211 -0.60 -1.21 2.66
C CYS A 211 -0.15 0.17 3.14
N ALA A 212 0.17 0.31 4.42
CA ALA A 212 0.55 1.60 5.00
C ALA A 212 1.92 2.08 4.47
N PRO A 213 2.15 3.41 4.39
CA PRO A 213 3.47 3.94 4.04
C PRO A 213 4.54 3.45 5.02
N GLY A 214 5.70 3.07 4.49
CA GLY A 214 6.81 2.54 5.27
C GLY A 214 6.74 1.03 5.48
N TYR A 215 5.75 0.38 4.87
CA TYR A 215 5.55 -1.07 4.90
C TYR A 215 5.21 -1.56 3.50
N TYR A 216 5.37 -2.86 3.29
CA TYR A 216 4.93 -3.52 2.07
C TYR A 216 4.15 -4.79 2.38
N CYS A 217 3.17 -5.09 1.53
CA CYS A 217 2.21 -6.16 1.73
C CYS A 217 2.34 -7.18 0.58
N PRO A 218 2.95 -8.35 0.82
CA PRO A 218 2.89 -9.46 -0.12
C PRO A 218 1.46 -10.00 -0.32
N LEU A 219 1.29 -10.94 -1.24
CA LEU A 219 0.05 -11.69 -1.40
C LEU A 219 -0.38 -12.29 -0.04
N MET A 220 -1.69 -12.29 0.24
CA MET A 220 -2.25 -12.78 1.51
C MET A 220 -1.75 -12.03 2.76
N SER A 221 -1.62 -10.71 2.69
CA SER A 221 -1.38 -9.89 3.89
C SER A 221 -2.69 -9.64 4.65
N ASN A 222 -2.68 -9.78 5.98
CA ASN A 222 -3.82 -9.43 6.85
C ASN A 222 -3.59 -8.16 7.66
N ASN A 223 -2.39 -7.57 7.58
CA ASN A 223 -2.04 -6.36 8.31
C ASN A 223 -1.51 -5.28 7.35
N SER A 224 -1.98 -4.04 7.50
CA SER A 224 -1.46 -2.87 6.75
C SER A 224 0.04 -2.62 6.94
N GLN A 225 0.62 -3.14 8.02
CA GLN A 225 2.03 -3.04 8.40
C GLN A 225 2.73 -4.41 8.35
N GLN A 226 2.29 -5.31 7.44
CA GLN A 226 2.73 -6.71 7.38
C GLN A 226 4.26 -6.90 7.44
N ARG A 227 5.00 -6.09 6.67
CA ARG A 227 6.46 -6.10 6.63
C ARG A 227 6.97 -4.68 6.56
N ALA A 228 7.82 -4.31 7.51
CA ALA A 228 8.49 -3.01 7.50
C ALA A 228 9.32 -2.85 6.23
N CYS A 229 9.47 -1.60 5.77
CA CYS A 229 10.41 -1.29 4.72
C CYS A 229 11.83 -1.68 5.13
N GLY A 230 12.73 -1.89 4.18
CA GLY A 230 14.07 -2.40 4.45
C GLY A 230 14.98 -1.38 5.14
N SER A 231 16.13 -1.11 4.53
CA SER A 231 17.14 -0.17 5.01
C SER A 231 16.98 1.24 4.43
N VAL A 232 17.89 2.15 4.78
CA VAL A 232 17.88 3.57 4.35
C VAL A 232 18.05 3.79 2.84
N ASP A 233 18.44 2.77 2.08
CA ASP A 233 18.55 2.76 0.62
C ASP A 233 17.24 2.34 -0.08
N VAL A 234 16.20 1.98 0.67
CA VAL A 234 14.87 1.67 0.12
C VAL A 234 13.78 2.49 0.77
N PHE A 235 12.68 2.65 0.06
CA PHE A 235 11.46 3.29 0.56
C PHE A 235 10.21 2.55 0.07
N CYS A 236 9.12 2.69 0.82
CA CYS A 236 7.86 2.00 0.58
C CYS A 236 6.70 3.00 0.65
N PRO A 237 6.25 3.59 -0.48
CA PRO A 237 5.04 4.41 -0.49
C PRO A 237 3.77 3.61 -0.14
N LEU A 238 2.62 4.30 -0.05
CA LEU A 238 1.32 3.67 0.18
C LEU A 238 1.06 2.58 -0.88
N GLY A 239 0.65 1.40 -0.44
CA GLY A 239 0.33 0.27 -1.33
C GLY A 239 1.55 -0.47 -1.90
N SER A 240 2.75 -0.28 -1.34
CA SER A 240 3.93 -1.01 -1.77
C SER A 240 3.78 -2.53 -1.67
N VAL A 241 4.22 -3.24 -2.72
CA VAL A 241 4.25 -4.70 -2.79
C VAL A 241 5.60 -5.28 -2.38
N VAL A 242 6.67 -4.50 -2.56
CA VAL A 242 8.06 -4.77 -2.19
C VAL A 242 8.77 -3.43 -1.93
N PRO A 243 9.93 -3.41 -1.24
CA PRO A 243 10.73 -2.19 -1.08
C PRO A 243 11.25 -1.66 -2.43
N THR A 244 11.12 -0.36 -2.66
CA THR A 244 11.64 0.32 -3.85
C THR A 244 13.03 0.89 -3.55
N GLN A 245 14.00 0.57 -4.40
CA GLN A 245 15.35 1.14 -4.30
C GLN A 245 15.34 2.63 -4.58
N VAL A 246 16.07 3.40 -3.77
CA VAL A 246 16.20 4.85 -3.91
C VAL A 246 16.82 5.19 -5.27
N SER A 247 16.29 6.23 -5.92
CA SER A 247 16.80 6.65 -7.21
C SER A 247 18.23 7.23 -7.06
N PRO A 248 19.13 7.02 -8.04
CA PRO A 248 20.48 7.54 -7.95
C PRO A 248 20.52 9.08 -7.85
N GLY A 249 21.16 9.61 -6.80
CA GLY A 249 21.17 11.04 -6.48
C GLY A 249 20.04 11.47 -5.55
N ASN A 250 19.21 10.54 -5.09
CA ASN A 250 18.19 10.79 -4.08
C ASN A 250 18.58 10.17 -2.73
N TYR A 251 17.95 10.68 -1.67
CA TYR A 251 17.97 10.12 -0.33
C TYR A 251 16.55 9.79 0.12
N THR A 252 16.42 8.82 1.03
CA THR A 252 15.10 8.41 1.53
C THR A 252 14.61 9.34 2.64
N THR A 253 13.30 9.54 2.70
CA THR A 253 12.63 10.42 3.65
C THR A 253 11.34 9.78 4.19
N GLY A 254 10.75 10.42 5.22
CA GLY A 254 9.56 9.92 5.91
C GLY A 254 9.85 8.76 6.87
N GLY A 255 9.02 8.58 7.89
CA GLY A 255 9.13 7.47 8.85
C GLY A 255 10.47 7.34 9.59
N ALA A 256 10.71 6.15 10.13
CA ALA A 256 11.96 5.74 10.78
C ALA A 256 12.95 5.14 9.74
N PRO A 257 14.23 4.87 10.11
CA PRO A 257 15.21 4.30 9.17
C PRO A 257 14.81 2.98 8.49
N HIS A 258 13.89 2.22 9.08
CA HIS A 258 13.34 0.96 8.55
C HIS A 258 11.87 1.08 8.13
N THR A 259 11.33 2.29 8.04
CA THR A 259 9.95 2.55 7.58
C THR A 259 9.91 3.78 6.67
N ARG A 260 10.99 4.00 5.93
CA ARG A 260 11.08 5.05 4.92
C ARG A 260 10.01 4.85 3.85
N HIS A 261 9.37 5.94 3.42
CA HIS A 261 8.20 5.86 2.54
C HIS A 261 8.18 6.89 1.41
N ALA A 262 9.22 7.70 1.33
CA ALA A 262 9.43 8.66 0.26
C ALA A 262 10.91 8.76 -0.09
N GLU A 263 11.20 9.40 -1.20
CA GLU A 263 12.55 9.81 -1.59
C GLU A 263 12.55 11.28 -1.99
N GLN A 264 13.72 11.91 -1.88
CA GLN A 264 13.94 13.29 -2.25
C GLN A 264 15.26 13.43 -3.00
N LEU A 265 15.26 14.27 -4.03
CA LEU A 265 16.46 14.61 -4.80
C LEU A 265 17.43 15.42 -3.95
N CYS A 266 18.72 15.06 -3.98
CA CYS A 266 19.75 15.83 -3.26
C CYS A 266 19.79 17.27 -3.74
N GLU A 267 19.71 18.19 -2.81
CA GLU A 267 19.87 19.61 -3.01
C GLU A 267 21.35 20.03 -3.20
N PRO A 268 21.62 21.20 -3.82
CA PRO A 268 22.94 21.79 -3.85
C PRO A 268 23.54 21.92 -2.45
N GLY A 269 24.86 21.76 -2.33
CA GLY A 269 25.59 21.71 -1.06
C GLY A 269 25.68 20.30 -0.47
N HIS A 270 24.94 19.33 -1.02
CA HIS A 270 24.91 17.94 -0.55
C HIS A 270 25.14 16.96 -1.70
N TYR A 271 25.50 15.73 -1.34
CA TYR A 271 25.50 14.58 -2.22
C TYR A 271 24.78 13.41 -1.56
N CYS A 272 24.15 12.58 -2.38
CA CYS A 272 23.30 11.49 -1.96
C CYS A 272 23.80 10.17 -2.53
N ALA A 273 24.23 9.28 -1.65
CA ALA A 273 24.77 7.96 -1.99
C ALA A 273 24.20 6.91 -1.03
N GLY A 274 23.68 5.81 -1.58
CA GLY A 274 23.06 4.73 -0.80
C GLY A 274 21.86 5.19 0.04
N GLY A 275 21.06 6.13 -0.50
CA GLY A 275 19.87 6.65 0.17
C GLY A 275 20.12 7.62 1.34
N LEU A 276 21.38 8.00 1.57
CA LEU A 276 21.77 8.94 2.63
C LEU A 276 22.20 10.28 2.04
N ARG A 277 21.65 11.36 2.61
CA ARG A 277 22.09 12.74 2.36
C ARG A 277 23.34 13.05 3.16
N ARG A 278 24.37 13.60 2.51
CA ARG A 278 25.63 14.00 3.14
C ARG A 278 26.06 15.38 2.65
N ALA A 279 26.53 16.22 3.56
CA ALA A 279 27.06 17.53 3.21
C ALA A 279 28.34 17.41 2.37
N CYS A 280 28.51 18.30 1.40
CA CYS A 280 29.79 18.53 0.77
C CYS A 280 30.77 19.02 1.83
N ARG A 281 31.90 18.31 1.98
CA ARG A 281 32.92 18.64 2.98
C ARG A 281 33.53 20.01 2.69
N ALA A 282 34.12 20.63 3.71
CA ALA A 282 34.89 21.84 3.54
C ALA A 282 35.99 21.66 2.47
N GLY A 283 36.12 22.64 1.58
CA GLY A 283 37.07 22.64 0.45
C GLY A 283 36.49 22.16 -0.88
N VAL A 284 35.28 21.59 -0.90
CA VAL A 284 34.53 21.29 -2.13
C VAL A 284 33.19 22.01 -2.12
N TYR A 285 32.55 22.11 -3.29
CA TYR A 285 31.23 22.71 -3.43
C TYR A 285 30.30 21.80 -4.24
N GLY A 286 28.99 21.92 -4.01
CA GLY A 286 27.95 21.22 -4.76
C GLY A 286 26.96 22.18 -5.39
N SER A 287 27.09 22.47 -6.68
CA SER A 287 26.27 23.48 -7.38
C SER A 287 25.01 22.94 -8.04
N THR A 288 24.87 21.61 -8.11
CA THR A 288 23.78 20.94 -8.85
C THR A 288 23.00 20.00 -7.96
N TYR A 289 21.73 19.78 -8.30
CA TYR A 289 20.94 18.73 -7.68
C TYR A 289 21.44 17.33 -8.05
N GLY A 290 21.17 16.36 -7.18
CA GLY A 290 21.38 14.94 -7.46
C GLY A 290 22.84 14.48 -7.50
N LEU A 291 23.75 15.22 -6.86
CA LEU A 291 25.15 14.80 -6.70
C LEU A 291 25.23 13.46 -5.97
N ARG A 292 26.18 12.61 -6.36
CA ARG A 292 26.26 11.20 -5.90
C ARG A 292 27.57 10.82 -5.25
N SER A 293 28.56 11.71 -5.29
CA SER A 293 29.91 11.47 -4.77
C SER A 293 30.29 12.55 -3.77
N SER A 294 31.16 12.18 -2.82
CA SER A 294 31.82 13.11 -1.91
C SER A 294 32.69 14.16 -2.60
N ASP A 295 32.99 13.98 -3.89
CA ASP A 295 33.67 14.99 -4.72
C ASP A 295 32.76 16.18 -5.06
N CYS A 296 31.44 16.02 -4.85
CA CYS A 296 30.42 17.00 -5.19
C CYS A 296 30.57 17.51 -6.64
N SER A 297 30.50 18.82 -6.87
CA SER A 297 30.74 19.42 -8.18
C SER A 297 32.22 19.69 -8.45
N GLY A 298 33.06 19.73 -7.40
CA GLY A 298 34.50 19.92 -7.51
C GLY A 298 35.10 20.70 -6.34
N ALA A 299 36.41 20.94 -6.42
CA ALA A 299 37.15 21.71 -5.43
C ALA A 299 36.80 23.21 -5.49
N CYS A 300 36.92 23.89 -4.34
CA CYS A 300 36.81 25.34 -4.25
C CYS A 300 37.85 26.02 -5.17
N ALA A 301 37.48 27.12 -5.80
CA ALA A 301 38.34 27.84 -6.73
C ALA A 301 39.51 28.53 -5.99
N PRO A 302 40.69 28.68 -6.62
CA PRO A 302 41.79 29.45 -6.06
C PRO A 302 41.38 30.89 -5.72
N GLY A 303 41.88 31.42 -4.60
CA GLY A 303 41.48 32.72 -4.04
C GLY A 303 40.19 32.71 -3.21
N TYR A 304 39.49 31.58 -3.12
CA TYR A 304 38.25 31.43 -2.37
C TYR A 304 38.35 30.27 -1.38
N TYR A 305 37.46 30.26 -0.39
CA TYR A 305 37.26 29.14 0.52
C TYR A 305 35.78 28.73 0.57
N CYS A 306 35.56 27.44 0.80
CA CYS A 306 34.26 26.81 0.76
C CYS A 306 34.05 26.00 2.06
N PRO A 307 33.32 26.53 3.06
CA PRO A 307 32.86 25.77 4.21
C PRO A 307 31.97 24.58 3.82
N GLU A 308 31.61 23.74 4.78
CA GLU A 308 30.63 22.67 4.53
C GLU A 308 29.34 23.21 3.92
N GLU A 309 28.71 22.43 3.03
CA GLU A 309 27.47 22.80 2.33
C GLU A 309 27.60 23.96 1.34
N SER A 310 28.82 24.34 0.94
CA SER A 310 29.02 25.37 -0.10
C SER A 310 28.41 24.96 -1.45
N VAL A 311 27.72 25.91 -2.10
CA VAL A 311 27.03 25.69 -3.39
C VAL A 311 27.76 26.30 -4.58
N SER A 312 28.82 27.08 -4.33
CA SER A 312 29.62 27.75 -5.34
C SER A 312 31.11 27.52 -5.13
N ALA A 313 31.86 27.37 -6.22
CA ALA A 313 33.33 27.31 -6.18
C ALA A 313 33.96 28.61 -5.63
N THR A 314 33.20 29.70 -5.60
CA THR A 314 33.64 31.04 -5.19
C THR A 314 32.84 31.55 -3.99
N GLN A 315 32.30 30.63 -3.17
CA GLN A 315 31.36 30.93 -2.08
C GLN A 315 31.81 32.09 -1.18
N PHE A 316 33.06 32.04 -0.71
CA PHE A 316 33.63 33.11 0.08
C PHE A 316 35.03 33.46 -0.41
N THR A 317 35.28 34.75 -0.61
CA THR A 317 36.60 35.26 -1.01
C THR A 317 37.56 35.25 0.16
N CYS A 318 38.81 34.83 -0.05
CA CYS A 318 39.86 34.98 0.95
C CYS A 318 40.16 36.44 1.24
N GLU A 319 40.22 36.80 2.52
CA GLU A 319 40.55 38.15 2.96
C GLU A 319 41.92 38.60 2.46
N ALA A 320 42.10 39.92 2.32
CA ALA A 320 43.39 40.48 1.93
C ALA A 320 44.48 40.11 2.95
N GLY A 321 45.69 39.86 2.48
CA GLY A 321 46.79 39.33 3.27
C GLY A 321 46.87 37.81 3.31
N ARG A 322 45.81 37.11 2.86
CA ARG A 322 45.80 35.65 2.68
C ARG A 322 45.78 35.29 1.19
N TRP A 323 46.14 34.04 0.91
CA TRP A 323 46.03 33.44 -0.41
C TRP A 323 45.46 32.02 -0.30
N SER A 324 44.91 31.52 -1.40
CA SER A 324 44.42 30.15 -1.49
C SER A 324 44.70 29.47 -2.81
N ALA A 325 45.30 28.28 -2.74
CA ALA A 325 45.19 27.29 -3.80
C ALA A 325 43.75 26.76 -3.89
N ALA A 326 43.47 25.93 -4.91
CA ALA A 326 42.18 25.25 -5.00
C ALA A 326 41.94 24.35 -3.78
N GLY A 327 40.69 24.32 -3.30
CA GLY A 327 40.28 23.41 -2.24
C GLY A 327 40.39 23.92 -0.80
N ALA A 328 40.52 25.23 -0.56
CA ALA A 328 40.45 25.74 0.82
C ALA A 328 39.05 25.62 1.40
N GLY A 329 38.96 25.11 2.63
CA GLY A 329 37.69 24.88 3.32
C GLY A 329 37.37 25.86 4.46
N THR A 330 38.32 26.72 4.83
CA THR A 330 38.22 27.57 6.02
C THR A 330 38.64 28.99 5.69
N PRO A 331 38.23 30.00 6.50
CA PRO A 331 38.66 31.39 6.32
C PRO A 331 40.18 31.59 6.48
N LEU A 332 40.91 30.58 6.97
CA LEU A 332 42.37 30.62 7.01
C LEU A 332 43.01 30.45 5.61
N CYS A 333 42.23 30.01 4.62
CA CYS A 333 42.66 29.77 3.24
C CYS A 333 43.85 28.80 3.19
N SER A 334 44.73 28.88 2.19
CA SER A 334 45.96 28.06 2.17
C SER A 334 47.08 28.64 3.04
N GLY A 335 47.02 29.94 3.34
CA GLY A 335 47.95 30.58 4.26
C GLY A 335 48.04 32.09 4.10
N LEU A 336 49.02 32.67 4.79
CA LEU A 336 49.36 34.09 4.70
C LEU A 336 50.24 34.37 3.47
N CYS A 337 50.15 35.59 2.95
CA CYS A 337 51.01 36.09 1.87
C CYS A 337 52.50 36.04 2.27
N LEU A 338 53.38 35.76 1.32
CA LEU A 338 54.83 35.73 1.58
C LEU A 338 55.38 37.13 1.87
N ALA A 339 56.45 37.19 2.67
CA ALA A 339 57.14 38.45 2.94
C ALA A 339 57.76 39.02 1.66
N GLY A 340 57.66 40.34 1.48
CA GLY A 340 58.11 41.03 0.27
C GLY A 340 57.09 41.03 -0.86
N ASP A 341 55.90 40.48 -0.63
CA ASP A 341 54.73 40.53 -1.51
C ASP A 341 53.50 41.02 -0.75
N TYR A 342 52.47 41.45 -1.47
CA TYR A 342 51.14 41.69 -0.92
C TYR A 342 50.07 40.96 -1.70
N CYS A 343 49.03 40.54 -0.99
CA CYS A 343 47.93 39.75 -1.53
C CYS A 343 46.62 40.51 -1.32
N PRO A 344 46.04 41.13 -2.38
CA PRO A 344 44.67 41.61 -2.34
C PRO A 344 43.68 40.48 -2.05
N ALA A 345 42.45 40.81 -1.63
CA ALA A 345 41.40 39.82 -1.44
C ALA A 345 41.22 38.96 -2.70
N GLY A 346 41.08 37.64 -2.55
CA GLY A 346 40.95 36.72 -3.67
C GLY A 346 42.28 36.26 -4.31
N SER A 347 43.42 36.43 -3.62
CA SER A 347 44.71 35.99 -4.15
C SER A 347 44.83 34.46 -4.21
N ASP A 348 45.23 33.94 -5.37
CA ASP A 348 45.37 32.51 -5.70
C ASP A 348 46.78 31.94 -5.45
N VAL A 349 47.76 32.82 -5.26
CA VAL A 349 49.17 32.47 -5.03
C VAL A 349 49.76 33.33 -3.91
N PRO A 350 50.77 32.83 -3.17
CA PRO A 350 51.35 33.52 -2.02
C PRO A 350 52.13 34.79 -2.35
N ASN A 351 52.50 34.99 -3.62
CA ASN A 351 53.34 36.08 -4.12
C ASN A 351 52.63 36.87 -5.23
N LYS A 352 51.34 37.17 -5.01
CA LYS A 352 50.44 37.74 -6.04
C LYS A 352 50.97 39.04 -6.63
N ARG A 353 51.55 39.92 -5.81
CA ARG A 353 52.13 41.20 -6.24
C ARG A 353 53.38 41.51 -5.43
N GLU A 354 54.46 41.87 -6.14
CA GLU A 354 55.70 42.29 -5.50
C GLU A 354 55.50 43.57 -4.68
N CYS A 355 56.15 43.63 -3.53
CA CYS A 355 56.08 44.77 -2.63
C CYS A 355 57.46 45.13 -2.12
N GLY A 356 57.98 46.24 -2.62
CA GLY A 356 59.24 46.77 -2.14
C GLY A 356 59.65 47.99 -2.91
N SER A 357 59.97 49.04 -2.17
CA SER A 357 60.70 50.18 -2.68
C SER A 357 61.48 50.82 -1.53
N GLU A 358 62.16 51.93 -1.81
CA GLU A 358 62.79 52.79 -0.83
C GLU A 358 61.83 53.26 0.28
N THR A 359 60.54 53.37 -0.02
CA THR A 359 59.49 53.90 0.87
C THR A 359 58.42 52.88 1.26
N LEU A 360 58.49 51.64 0.74
CA LEU A 360 57.46 50.61 0.95
C LEU A 360 58.05 49.28 1.38
N TYR A 361 57.37 48.60 2.31
CA TYR A 361 57.70 47.23 2.73
C TYR A 361 56.44 46.39 2.97
N CYS A 362 56.59 45.07 2.93
CA CYS A 362 55.52 44.11 3.20
C CYS A 362 55.99 42.93 4.07
N PRO A 363 55.60 42.87 5.36
CA PRO A 363 55.76 41.66 6.18
C PRO A 363 54.87 40.51 5.69
N VAL A 364 55.05 39.31 6.26
CA VAL A 364 54.17 38.15 6.01
C VAL A 364 52.72 38.54 6.27
N GLY A 365 51.81 38.16 5.36
CA GLY A 365 50.39 38.45 5.51
C GLY A 365 49.95 39.85 5.07
N SER A 366 50.76 40.57 4.31
CA SER A 366 50.43 41.95 3.89
C SER A 366 49.25 42.02 2.91
N PRO A 367 48.15 42.76 3.23
CA PRO A 367 47.04 42.98 2.31
C PRO A 367 47.33 44.06 1.26
N LYS A 368 48.25 44.98 1.57
CA LYS A 368 48.71 46.09 0.74
C LYS A 368 50.13 46.50 1.17
N PRO A 369 50.85 47.30 0.35
CA PRO A 369 52.11 47.89 0.76
C PRO A 369 51.98 48.80 1.99
N PHE A 370 52.92 48.69 2.93
CA PHE A 370 53.03 49.59 4.08
C PHE A 370 54.11 50.64 3.82
N ASN A 371 53.83 51.89 4.20
CA ASN A 371 54.84 52.95 4.16
C ASN A 371 55.89 52.71 5.24
N VAL A 372 57.16 52.92 4.88
CA VAL A 372 58.26 52.97 5.85
C VAL A 372 58.03 54.16 6.77
N SER A 373 58.06 53.91 8.08
CA SER A 373 57.88 54.92 9.11
C SER A 373 59.03 55.92 9.08
N ARG A 374 58.75 57.18 9.46
CA ARG A 374 59.80 58.20 9.55
C ARG A 374 60.87 57.76 10.56
N GLY A 375 62.14 57.80 10.17
CA GLY A 375 63.26 57.33 11.01
C GLY A 375 63.58 55.84 10.87
N TYR A 376 63.01 55.15 9.89
CA TYR A 376 63.29 53.73 9.58
C TYR A 376 63.75 53.58 8.12
N TYR A 377 64.47 52.49 7.82
CA TYR A 377 64.78 52.03 6.46
C TYR A 377 63.98 50.77 6.14
N SER A 378 63.53 50.61 4.90
CA SER A 378 63.01 49.32 4.41
C SER A 378 64.11 48.25 4.46
N THR A 379 63.79 47.04 4.92
CA THR A 379 64.71 45.89 4.96
C THR A 379 64.24 44.81 3.99
N GLY A 380 65.17 43.94 3.57
CA GLY A 380 64.92 42.85 2.62
C GLY A 380 66.06 42.73 1.59
N GLN A 381 66.35 41.50 1.17
CA GLN A 381 67.48 41.20 0.27
C GLN A 381 67.25 41.63 -1.18
N ASN A 382 66.04 42.05 -1.55
CA ASN A 382 65.67 42.44 -2.90
C ASN A 382 65.03 43.85 -2.90
N PRO A 383 65.52 44.80 -3.71
CA PRO A 383 64.98 46.16 -3.76
C PRO A 383 63.52 46.25 -4.23
N ARG A 384 63.01 45.23 -4.96
CA ARG A 384 61.61 45.12 -5.38
C ARG A 384 60.73 44.31 -4.41
N ARG A 385 61.34 43.61 -3.44
CA ARG A 385 60.66 42.78 -2.43
C ARG A 385 61.25 43.06 -1.04
N ARG A 386 60.75 44.11 -0.39
CA ARG A 386 61.17 44.55 0.95
C ARG A 386 60.23 43.94 1.99
N THR A 387 60.79 43.29 3.02
CA THR A 387 60.07 42.42 3.95
C THR A 387 59.77 43.07 5.30
N GLY A 388 60.42 44.19 5.62
CA GLY A 388 60.32 44.83 6.93
C GLY A 388 60.85 46.25 6.93
N GLN A 389 60.98 46.82 8.13
CA GLN A 389 61.69 48.07 8.34
C GLN A 389 62.56 47.98 9.61
N VAL A 390 63.65 48.75 9.65
CA VAL A 390 64.56 48.85 10.81
C VAL A 390 64.88 50.30 11.10
N ALA A 391 64.99 50.68 12.37
CA ALA A 391 65.27 52.06 12.77
C ALA A 391 66.63 52.54 12.22
N CYS A 392 66.73 53.82 11.83
CA CYS A 392 68.00 54.44 11.48
C CYS A 392 68.91 54.47 12.72
N ASN A 393 70.20 54.10 12.55
CA ASN A 393 71.20 54.26 13.60
C ASN A 393 71.66 55.73 13.68
N GLU A 394 72.35 56.12 14.77
CA GLU A 394 72.86 57.50 14.97
C GLU A 394 73.76 57.99 13.81
N GLN A 395 74.36 57.06 13.07
CA GLN A 395 75.28 57.30 11.97
C GLN A 395 74.59 57.37 10.59
N HIS A 396 73.26 57.22 10.52
CA HIS A 396 72.47 57.20 9.27
C HIS A 396 73.04 56.23 8.21
N THR A 397 73.56 55.08 8.65
CA THR A 397 74.11 54.04 7.79
C THR A 397 73.32 52.73 7.95
N PRO A 398 73.03 52.00 6.86
CA PRO A 398 72.32 50.74 6.96
C PRO A 398 73.15 49.70 7.76
N PRO A 399 72.51 48.86 8.60
CA PRO A 399 73.20 47.79 9.32
C PRO A 399 73.87 46.80 8.36
N ALA A 400 74.94 46.14 8.81
CA ALA A 400 75.76 45.24 8.00
C ALA A 400 74.91 44.11 7.39
N GLY A 401 74.74 44.14 6.05
CA GLY A 401 73.95 43.18 5.29
C GLY A 401 72.73 43.74 4.55
N ALA A 402 72.40 45.03 4.72
CA ALA A 402 71.35 45.69 3.94
C ALA A 402 71.91 46.29 2.63
N ASP A 403 71.18 46.10 1.52
CA ASP A 403 71.56 46.58 0.18
C ASP A 403 71.73 48.11 0.16
N ARG A 404 72.95 48.57 -0.11
CA ARG A 404 73.40 49.98 -0.04
C ARG A 404 72.78 50.90 -1.09
N ARG A 405 72.05 50.37 -2.08
CA ARG A 405 71.69 51.13 -3.28
C ARG A 405 70.43 51.99 -3.18
N ILE A 406 69.55 51.74 -2.21
CA ILE A 406 68.18 52.27 -2.21
C ILE A 406 67.69 52.45 -0.77
N SER A 407 68.21 53.46 -0.04
CA SER A 407 67.90 53.70 1.38
C SER A 407 67.93 55.20 1.72
N VAL A 408 66.75 55.85 1.71
CA VAL A 408 66.59 57.25 2.14
C VAL A 408 66.23 57.26 3.63
N CYS A 409 67.20 57.62 4.49
CA CYS A 409 66.84 58.22 5.77
C CYS A 409 66.55 59.68 5.43
N PRO A 410 65.40 60.27 5.81
CA PRO A 410 65.19 61.69 5.58
C PRO A 410 66.33 62.44 6.27
N SER A 411 67.19 63.08 5.48
CA SER A 411 68.12 64.07 6.01
C SER A 411 67.27 65.15 6.63
N THR A 412 67.11 65.13 7.96
CA THR A 412 66.47 66.21 8.68
C THR A 412 67.41 67.42 8.66
N THR A 413 67.39 68.16 7.56
CA THR A 413 67.55 69.62 7.63
C THR A 413 66.17 70.23 7.85
N ALA A 414 65.62 70.01 9.05
CA ALA A 414 64.58 70.87 9.63
C ALA A 414 64.73 70.80 11.16
N PRO A 415 65.05 71.93 11.82
CA PRO A 415 65.53 71.94 13.20
C PRO A 415 64.42 71.71 14.23
N LEU A 416 64.85 71.15 15.36
CA LEU A 416 64.10 70.97 16.60
C LEU A 416 63.49 72.29 17.09
N GLN A 417 62.17 72.30 17.31
CA GLN A 417 61.58 73.15 18.34
C GLN A 417 60.46 72.39 19.08
N GLY A 418 60.70 72.14 20.36
CA GLY A 418 59.69 72.25 21.40
C GLY A 418 58.97 70.95 21.81
N PRO A 419 58.90 70.61 23.11
CA PRO A 419 58.36 69.35 23.60
C PRO A 419 56.87 69.48 23.90
N HIS A 420 56.01 68.67 23.28
CA HIS A 420 54.69 68.39 23.86
C HIS A 420 54.18 67.01 23.45
N ALA A 421 53.90 66.22 24.49
CA ALA A 421 52.83 65.24 24.64
C ALA A 421 52.76 64.07 23.63
N TRP A 422 53.10 62.91 24.18
CA TRP A 422 52.59 61.60 23.80
C TRP A 422 51.08 61.63 23.61
N TYR A 423 50.62 61.21 22.43
CA TYR A 423 49.30 60.63 22.26
C TYR A 423 49.49 59.30 21.53
N ASP A 424 49.14 58.23 22.23
CA ASP A 424 48.98 56.88 21.70
C ASP A 424 47.85 56.88 20.67
N GLU A 425 48.15 56.62 19.40
CA GLU A 425 47.17 56.09 18.46
C GLU A 425 47.09 54.58 18.68
N VAL A 426 46.20 54.21 19.59
CA VAL A 426 45.69 52.85 19.73
C VAL A 426 45.03 52.47 18.41
N ILE A 427 45.60 51.47 17.74
CA ILE A 427 44.93 50.76 16.66
C ILE A 427 43.76 50.01 17.30
N GLU A 428 42.54 50.51 17.08
CA GLU A 428 41.31 49.80 17.41
C GLU A 428 41.25 48.48 16.64
N TRP A 429 41.49 47.38 17.35
CA TRP A 429 40.88 46.11 17.00
C TRP A 429 39.40 46.25 17.36
N GLY A 430 38.52 46.15 16.37
CA GLY A 430 37.08 46.08 16.59
C GLY A 430 36.73 44.80 17.37
N GLU A 431 36.79 44.88 18.69
CA GLU A 431 36.12 43.93 19.58
C GLU A 431 34.65 44.35 19.68
N THR A 432 33.77 43.47 19.21
CA THR A 432 32.35 43.51 19.53
C THR A 432 32.19 43.29 21.03
N SER A 433 31.93 44.37 21.78
CA SER A 433 31.57 44.28 23.19
C SER A 433 30.17 43.67 23.32
N ARG A 434 30.11 42.48 23.93
CA ARG A 434 28.88 41.96 24.54
C ARG A 434 28.86 42.44 25.98
N THR A 435 27.83 43.20 26.36
CA THR A 435 27.54 43.50 27.76
C THR A 435 26.92 42.28 28.43
N VAL A 436 27.48 41.88 29.57
CA VAL A 436 26.95 40.89 30.50
C VAL A 436 26.42 41.66 31.71
N ASP A 437 25.19 41.39 32.15
CA ASP A 437 24.69 41.87 33.44
C ASP A 437 25.09 40.92 34.59
N ASP A 438 24.92 41.35 35.84
CA ASP A 438 25.33 40.62 37.06
C ASP A 438 24.57 39.29 37.32
N GLN A 439 23.93 38.70 36.30
CA GLN A 439 23.22 37.41 36.37
C GLN A 439 23.52 36.44 35.21
N GLY A 440 24.30 36.82 34.18
CA GLY A 440 24.92 35.85 33.25
C GLY A 440 24.00 35.03 32.33
N LEU A 441 23.05 35.67 31.63
CA LEU A 441 22.21 35.02 30.59
C LEU A 441 22.21 35.80 29.26
N TYR A 442 22.42 35.09 28.14
CA TYR A 442 22.37 35.62 26.77
C TYR A 442 20.92 35.70 26.24
N ILE A 443 20.56 36.79 25.56
CA ILE A 443 19.29 36.94 24.82
C ILE A 443 19.62 37.28 23.35
N GLU A 444 19.00 36.54 22.43
CA GLU A 444 19.05 36.72 20.97
C GLU A 444 17.99 37.72 20.45
N ASP A 445 18.26 38.23 19.25
CA ASP A 445 17.41 38.90 18.25
C ASP A 445 17.04 40.39 18.49
N VAL A 446 17.11 41.29 17.49
CA VAL A 446 16.61 41.23 16.10
C VAL A 446 17.54 41.94 15.12
#